data_AF-A0A7D3Y318-F1
#
_entry.id   AF-A0A7D3Y318-F1
#
_cell.length_a   1.000
_cell.length_b   1.000
_cell.length_c   1.000
_cell.angle_alpha   90.00
_cell.angle_beta   90.00
_cell.angle_gamma   90.00
#
_symmetry.space_group_name_H-M   'P 1'
#
loop_
_entity.id
_entity.type
_entity.pdbx_description
1 polymer ?
#
loop_
_entity_poly.entity_id
_entity_poly.type
_entity_poly.pdbx_seq_one_letter_code
_entity_poly.pdbx_strand_id
1 'polypeptide(L)'
;MVAAFRHDVHKLRGKRHASADREVCGVRVNQSVPCGADGDAAVLSRPSGEPEQTVANHVSPARLSLVTGATVADPGEVPASVEDVRGLVRPGCSDPARLHAEWLTSDVAARFNESVYVPYTSLKYHTLLVAALLDNYRAGHAFEDLCLVAERPARGPPTGDGDDGRVAAALDAEVVVPCRTVLWTSELAVRVTGDAPSTGAVASLGAGPARAFADTWSRLSAEPLDLERKWLRVVDAQLRRVRSFSTALQYVEDVVERDVGAAVRGGVGR
;
A
#
# COMPACT_ATOMS: atom_id res chain seq x y z
N MET A 1 17.23 4.32 0.33
CA MET A 1 15.78 4.10 0.26
C MET A 1 15.42 3.20 -0.91
N VAL A 2 16.01 3.40 -2.10
CA VAL A 2 15.86 2.57 -3.31
C VAL A 2 15.64 1.05 -3.09
N ALA A 3 16.40 0.41 -2.21
CA ALA A 3 16.26 -1.03 -1.91
C ALA A 3 14.83 -1.42 -1.49
N ALA A 4 14.13 -0.58 -0.70
CA ALA A 4 12.75 -0.82 -0.29
C ALA A 4 11.81 -0.98 -1.49
N PHE A 5 11.98 -0.18 -2.55
CA PHE A 5 11.14 -0.25 -3.76
C PHE A 5 11.52 -1.38 -4.72
N ARG A 6 12.60 -2.11 -4.45
CA ARG A 6 13.15 -3.14 -5.35
C ARG A 6 13.27 -4.52 -4.69
N HIS A 7 12.99 -4.66 -3.40
CA HIS A 7 13.23 -5.90 -2.64
C HIS A 7 12.28 -7.06 -2.99
N ASP A 8 11.11 -6.76 -3.52
CA ASP A 8 10.05 -7.76 -3.73
C ASP A 8 9.57 -7.85 -5.18
N VAL A 9 10.37 -7.36 -6.13
CA VAL A 9 10.07 -7.38 -7.57
C VAL A 9 9.81 -8.80 -8.08
N HIS A 10 10.41 -9.82 -7.47
CA HIS A 10 10.16 -11.22 -7.81
C HIS A 10 8.68 -11.64 -7.68
N LYS A 11 7.89 -11.00 -6.79
CA LYS A 11 6.46 -11.26 -6.63
C LYS A 11 5.64 -10.82 -7.85
N LEU A 12 6.00 -9.68 -8.46
CA LEU A 12 5.42 -9.22 -9.74
C LEU A 12 5.67 -10.22 -10.87
N ARG A 13 6.78 -10.98 -10.76
CA ARG A 13 7.22 -11.97 -11.75
C ARG A 13 6.69 -13.38 -11.48
N GLY A 14 5.86 -13.57 -10.46
CA GLY A 14 5.32 -14.87 -10.07
C GLY A 14 6.39 -15.87 -9.59
N LYS A 15 7.56 -15.37 -9.18
CA LYS A 15 8.68 -16.20 -8.71
C LYS A 15 8.66 -16.29 -7.18
N ARG A 16 9.19 -17.38 -6.64
CA ARG A 16 9.55 -17.47 -5.21
C ARG A 16 10.89 -16.79 -4.97
N HIS A 17 11.13 -16.32 -3.75
CA HIS A 17 12.37 -15.62 -3.40
C HIS A 17 13.63 -16.45 -3.72
N ALA A 18 13.64 -17.76 -3.43
CA ALA A 18 14.78 -18.64 -3.71
C ALA A 18 15.11 -18.81 -5.20
N SER A 19 14.17 -18.48 -6.09
CA SER A 19 14.30 -18.55 -7.55
C SER A 19 14.19 -17.16 -8.19
N ALA A 20 14.29 -16.10 -7.39
CA ALA A 20 14.17 -14.73 -7.85
C ALA A 20 15.36 -14.34 -8.72
N ASP A 21 15.07 -13.59 -9.79
CA ASP A 21 16.12 -12.95 -10.56
C ASP A 21 16.80 -11.90 -9.70
N ARG A 22 18.14 -11.86 -9.73
CA ARG A 22 18.92 -10.83 -9.03
C ARG A 22 18.92 -9.50 -9.76
N GLU A 23 18.53 -9.51 -11.03
CA GLU A 23 18.51 -8.36 -11.91
C GLU A 23 17.27 -8.39 -12.81
N VAL A 24 16.62 -7.23 -12.98
CA VAL A 24 15.53 -7.02 -13.93
C VAL A 24 15.79 -5.69 -14.62
N CYS A 25 15.71 -5.66 -15.96
CA CYS A 25 15.96 -4.44 -16.75
C CYS A 25 17.31 -3.76 -16.47
N GLY A 26 18.39 -4.51 -16.22
CA GLY A 26 19.70 -3.93 -15.88
C GLY A 26 19.82 -3.44 -14.43
N VAL A 27 18.79 -3.65 -13.60
CA VAL A 27 18.69 -3.14 -12.23
C VAL A 27 18.75 -4.28 -11.24
N ARG A 28 19.65 -4.19 -10.25
CA ARG A 28 19.67 -5.12 -9.12
C ARG A 28 18.38 -4.99 -8.31
N VAL A 29 17.73 -6.12 -8.09
CA VAL A 29 16.47 -6.24 -7.36
C VAL A 29 16.55 -7.37 -6.34
N ASN A 30 15.53 -7.49 -5.50
CA ASN A 30 15.40 -8.55 -4.50
C ASN A 30 16.52 -8.58 -3.46
N GLN A 31 17.09 -7.41 -3.17
CA GLN A 31 18.08 -7.25 -2.10
C GLN A 31 17.36 -7.08 -0.75
N SER A 32 17.97 -7.61 0.31
CA SER A 32 17.45 -7.43 1.67
C SER A 32 17.30 -5.95 2.04
N VAL A 33 16.20 -5.62 2.70
CA VAL A 33 15.96 -4.27 3.22
C VAL A 33 16.61 -4.14 4.61
N PRO A 34 17.39 -3.08 4.88
CA PRO A 34 18.01 -2.87 6.18
C PRO A 34 16.99 -2.64 7.32
N CYS A 35 17.50 -2.64 8.56
CA CYS A 35 16.77 -2.21 9.77
C CYS A 35 15.51 -3.02 10.10
N GLY A 36 15.34 -4.23 9.54
CA GLY A 36 14.18 -5.08 9.81
C GLY A 36 12.86 -4.59 9.21
N ALA A 37 12.86 -3.50 8.42
CA ALA A 37 11.66 -2.85 7.92
C ALA A 37 10.74 -3.77 7.09
N ASP A 38 11.30 -4.70 6.31
CA ASP A 38 10.53 -5.70 5.56
C ASP A 38 9.79 -6.67 6.49
N GLY A 39 10.47 -7.16 7.53
CA GLY A 39 9.87 -8.04 8.54
C GLY A 39 8.72 -7.36 9.29
N ASP A 40 8.92 -6.13 9.75
CA ASP A 40 7.90 -5.39 10.48
C ASP A 40 6.69 -5.06 9.59
N ALA A 41 6.90 -4.69 8.32
CA ALA A 41 5.81 -4.47 7.36
C ALA A 41 5.03 -5.76 7.06
N ALA A 42 5.72 -6.91 6.99
CA ALA A 42 5.08 -8.21 6.83
C ALA A 42 4.19 -8.53 8.05
N VAL A 43 4.64 -8.24 9.27
CA VAL A 43 3.83 -8.43 10.49
C VAL A 43 2.61 -7.48 10.52
N LEU A 44 2.75 -6.23 10.06
CA LEU A 44 1.61 -5.32 9.90
C LEU A 44 0.55 -5.82 8.89
N SER A 45 0.98 -6.59 7.90
CA SER A 45 0.14 -7.02 6.78
C SER A 45 -0.40 -8.43 6.90
N ARG A 46 0.15 -9.26 7.79
CA ARG A 46 -0.17 -10.68 7.89
C ARG A 46 -0.65 -11.07 9.29
N PRO A 47 -1.57 -12.04 9.42
CA PRO A 47 -1.89 -12.64 10.71
C PRO A 47 -0.64 -13.23 11.37
N SER A 48 -0.60 -13.21 12.71
CA SER A 48 0.42 -13.93 13.48
C SER A 48 0.30 -15.44 13.30
N GLY A 49 1.43 -16.14 13.21
CA GLY A 49 1.49 -17.61 13.10
C GLY A 49 1.95 -18.10 11.73
N GLU A 50 1.92 -19.41 11.53
CA GLU A 50 2.21 -20.01 10.22
C GLU A 50 1.15 -19.58 9.19
N PRO A 51 1.55 -19.21 7.95
CA PRO A 51 0.59 -18.80 6.93
C PRO A 51 -0.36 -19.95 6.55
N GLU A 52 -1.61 -19.87 7.00
CA GLU A 52 -2.69 -20.72 6.51
C GLU A 52 -3.33 -20.07 5.28
N GLN A 53 -3.62 -20.87 4.25
CA GLN A 53 -4.26 -20.38 3.04
C GLN A 53 -5.69 -19.93 3.37
N THR A 54 -5.96 -18.63 3.31
CA THR A 54 -7.26 -18.07 3.72
C THR A 54 -8.36 -18.27 2.68
N VAL A 55 -8.00 -18.59 1.43
CA VAL A 55 -8.93 -18.94 0.36
C VAL A 55 -8.45 -20.22 -0.32
N ALA A 56 -9.20 -21.31 -0.12
CA ALA A 56 -8.87 -22.60 -0.71
C ALA A 56 -8.71 -22.50 -2.24
N ASN A 57 -7.70 -23.17 -2.77
CA ASN A 57 -7.37 -23.23 -4.21
C ASN A 57 -6.92 -21.90 -4.85
N HIS A 58 -6.79 -20.82 -4.09
CA HIS A 58 -6.18 -19.60 -4.61
C HIS A 58 -4.66 -19.73 -4.66
N VAL A 59 -4.10 -19.96 -5.85
CA VAL A 59 -2.65 -20.13 -6.06
C VAL A 59 -2.03 -19.05 -6.95
N SER A 60 -2.82 -18.05 -7.35
CA SER A 60 -2.37 -16.95 -8.22
C SER A 60 -1.62 -15.88 -7.43
N PRO A 61 -0.62 -15.20 -8.02
CA PRO A 61 -0.07 -13.95 -7.50
C PRO A 61 -1.04 -12.76 -7.62
N ALA A 62 -2.10 -12.89 -8.43
CA ALA A 62 -3.14 -11.88 -8.54
C ALA A 62 -3.88 -11.73 -7.20
N ARG A 63 -4.20 -10.50 -6.82
CA ARG A 63 -4.95 -10.20 -5.61
C ARG A 63 -6.45 -10.45 -5.80
N LEU A 64 -7.13 -10.80 -4.71
CA LEU A 64 -8.59 -10.72 -4.63
C LEU A 64 -9.02 -9.36 -4.08
N SER A 65 -10.04 -8.75 -4.68
CA SER A 65 -10.66 -7.55 -4.13
C SER A 65 -11.46 -7.90 -2.87
N LEU A 66 -11.28 -7.12 -1.80
CA LEU A 66 -12.16 -7.24 -0.63
C LEU A 66 -13.57 -6.69 -0.93
N VAL A 67 -13.72 -5.86 -1.97
CA VAL A 67 -15.00 -5.28 -2.38
C VAL A 67 -15.88 -6.33 -3.07
N THR A 68 -15.30 -7.08 -4.02
CA THR A 68 -16.06 -8.00 -4.89
C THR A 68 -15.79 -9.48 -4.60
N GLY A 69 -14.71 -9.79 -3.91
CA GLY A 69 -14.20 -11.16 -3.74
C GLY A 69 -13.54 -11.75 -4.99
N ALA A 70 -13.52 -11.02 -6.12
CA ALA A 70 -12.98 -11.50 -7.39
C ALA A 70 -11.51 -11.14 -7.57
N THR A 71 -10.82 -11.90 -8.42
CA THR A 71 -9.46 -11.58 -8.88
C THR A 71 -9.47 -10.25 -9.62
N VAL A 72 -8.52 -9.37 -9.28
CA VAL A 72 -8.49 -7.99 -9.82
C VAL A 72 -7.76 -7.84 -11.16
N ALA A 73 -7.10 -8.90 -11.62
CA ALA A 73 -6.30 -8.91 -12.83
C ALA A 73 -6.67 -10.10 -13.71
N ASP A 74 -6.63 -9.89 -15.02
CA ASP A 74 -6.85 -10.96 -15.97
C ASP A 74 -5.66 -11.94 -15.98
N PRO A 75 -5.86 -13.22 -16.34
CA PRO A 75 -4.77 -14.20 -16.36
C PRO A 75 -3.58 -13.80 -17.25
N GLY A 76 -3.79 -12.98 -18.28
CA GLY A 76 -2.73 -12.49 -19.16
C GLY A 76 -1.87 -11.37 -18.56
N GLU A 77 -2.30 -10.76 -17.46
CA GLU A 77 -1.59 -9.65 -16.79
C GLU A 77 -0.69 -10.15 -15.64
N VAL A 78 -0.72 -11.45 -15.35
CA VAL A 78 -0.01 -12.08 -14.23
C VAL A 78 0.76 -13.31 -14.73
N PRO A 79 2.10 -13.32 -14.66
CA PRO A 79 2.98 -12.30 -14.06
C PRO A 79 3.09 -11.02 -14.90
N ALA A 80 3.50 -9.93 -14.25
CA ALA A 80 3.70 -8.63 -14.90
C ALA A 80 4.75 -8.72 -16.02
N SER A 81 4.51 -7.98 -17.11
CA SER A 81 5.44 -7.90 -18.23
C SER A 81 6.76 -7.23 -17.80
N VAL A 82 7.80 -7.36 -18.62
CA VAL A 82 9.09 -6.68 -18.35
C VAL A 82 8.91 -5.15 -18.39
N GLU A 83 8.03 -4.66 -19.25
CA GLU A 83 7.77 -3.22 -19.40
C GLU A 83 7.02 -2.66 -18.17
N ASP A 84 6.01 -3.39 -17.68
CA ASP A 84 5.29 -3.02 -16.45
C ASP A 84 6.25 -2.91 -15.25
N VAL A 85 7.17 -3.87 -15.12
CA VAL A 85 8.17 -3.85 -14.04
C VAL A 85 9.20 -2.74 -14.26
N ARG A 86 9.53 -2.41 -15.51
CA ARG A 86 10.50 -1.36 -15.85
C ARG A 86 10.07 0.00 -15.30
N GLY A 87 8.78 0.33 -15.35
CA GLY A 87 8.24 1.58 -14.76
C GLY A 87 8.52 1.68 -13.26
N LEU A 88 8.25 0.60 -12.52
CA LEU A 88 8.43 0.52 -11.06
C LEU A 88 9.89 0.52 -10.61
N VAL A 89 10.77 -0.22 -11.31
CA VAL A 89 12.20 -0.28 -10.93
C VAL A 89 12.99 0.89 -11.47
N ARG A 90 12.52 1.51 -12.56
CA ARG A 90 13.07 2.68 -13.26
C ARG A 90 14.60 2.65 -13.38
N PRO A 91 15.16 1.93 -14.38
CA PRO A 91 16.61 1.81 -14.56
C PRO A 91 17.32 3.17 -14.59
N GLY A 92 18.44 3.27 -13.87
CA GLY A 92 19.19 4.52 -13.71
C GLY A 92 18.62 5.50 -12.67
N CYS A 93 17.40 5.30 -12.18
CA CYS A 93 16.84 6.14 -11.11
C CYS A 93 17.42 5.74 -9.74
N SER A 94 17.92 6.74 -9.02
CA SER A 94 18.36 6.62 -7.63
C SER A 94 17.57 7.53 -6.68
N ASP A 95 16.66 8.34 -7.20
CA ASP A 95 15.81 9.24 -6.43
C ASP A 95 14.69 8.46 -5.72
N PRO A 96 14.70 8.41 -4.38
CA PRO A 96 13.65 7.76 -3.62
C PRO A 96 12.27 8.39 -3.77
N ALA A 97 12.19 9.72 -3.94
CA ALA A 97 10.91 10.40 -4.09
C ALA A 97 10.22 9.99 -5.38
N ARG A 98 10.98 9.94 -6.49
CA ARG A 98 10.47 9.40 -7.76
C ARG A 98 10.02 7.95 -7.62
N LEU A 99 10.84 7.05 -7.08
CA LEU A 99 10.45 5.63 -6.93
C LEU A 99 9.24 5.45 -6.01
N HIS A 100 9.15 6.24 -4.95
CA HIS A 100 7.98 6.27 -4.08
C HIS A 100 6.71 6.66 -4.83
N ALA A 101 6.78 7.73 -5.62
CA ALA A 101 5.66 8.18 -6.45
C ALA A 101 5.25 7.12 -7.49
N GLU A 102 6.20 6.45 -8.17
CA GLU A 102 5.90 5.33 -9.08
C GLU A 102 5.08 4.25 -8.39
N TRP A 103 5.50 3.81 -7.20
CA TRP A 103 4.81 2.78 -6.44
C TRP A 103 3.46 3.25 -5.91
N LEU A 104 3.39 4.48 -5.39
CA LEU A 104 2.19 5.07 -4.81
C LEU A 104 1.06 5.18 -5.85
N THR A 105 1.39 5.48 -7.10
CA THR A 105 0.40 5.64 -8.18
C THR A 105 0.28 4.43 -9.10
N SER A 106 0.98 3.34 -8.83
CA SER A 106 1.01 2.18 -9.73
C SER A 106 -0.30 1.38 -9.72
N ASP A 107 -0.88 1.17 -10.91
CA ASP A 107 -1.92 0.17 -11.13
C ASP A 107 -1.36 -1.24 -11.25
N VAL A 108 -0.16 -1.39 -11.82
CA VAL A 108 0.52 -2.68 -11.94
C VAL A 108 0.72 -3.30 -10.56
N ALA A 109 1.32 -2.57 -9.61
CA ALA A 109 1.62 -3.10 -8.28
C ALA A 109 0.35 -3.47 -7.48
N ALA A 110 -0.76 -2.75 -7.71
CA ALA A 110 -2.03 -2.99 -7.02
C ALA A 110 -2.73 -4.30 -7.44
N ARG A 111 -2.32 -4.90 -8.57
CA ARG A 111 -2.82 -6.19 -9.06
C ARG A 111 -2.34 -7.37 -8.23
N PHE A 112 -1.22 -7.24 -7.52
CA PHE A 112 -0.53 -8.37 -6.92
C PHE A 112 -0.79 -8.47 -5.43
N ASN A 113 -1.06 -9.69 -4.98
CA ASN A 113 -1.04 -9.98 -3.56
C ASN A 113 0.41 -9.99 -3.03
N GLU A 114 0.55 -9.73 -1.74
CA GLU A 114 1.84 -9.77 -1.08
C GLU A 114 2.29 -11.21 -0.77
N SER A 115 1.30 -12.09 -0.54
CA SER A 115 1.48 -13.51 -0.36
C SER A 115 0.25 -14.28 -0.85
N VAL A 116 0.49 -15.39 -1.57
CA VAL A 116 -0.57 -16.27 -2.10
C VAL A 116 -1.41 -16.92 -1.00
N TYR A 117 -0.88 -17.02 0.24
CA TYR A 117 -1.61 -17.56 1.39
C TYR A 117 -2.66 -16.59 1.93
N VAL A 118 -2.48 -15.29 1.69
CA VAL A 118 -3.38 -14.21 2.14
C VAL A 118 -3.72 -13.31 0.94
N PRO A 119 -4.54 -13.80 -0.01
CA PRO A 119 -4.71 -13.19 -1.34
C PRO A 119 -5.41 -11.82 -1.33
N TYR A 120 -5.88 -11.34 -0.18
CA TYR A 120 -6.40 -9.99 0.01
C TYR A 120 -5.34 -8.95 0.40
N THR A 121 -4.11 -9.38 0.70
CA THR A 121 -2.97 -8.47 0.96
C THR A 121 -2.54 -7.78 -0.33
N SER A 122 -1.80 -6.68 -0.24
CA SER A 122 -1.35 -5.92 -1.41
C SER A 122 0.16 -5.74 -1.43
N LEU A 123 0.78 -6.14 -2.53
CA LEU A 123 2.22 -5.96 -2.74
C LEU A 123 2.60 -4.48 -2.81
N LYS A 124 1.76 -3.65 -3.43
CA LYS A 124 1.92 -2.19 -3.48
C LYS A 124 2.05 -1.62 -2.07
N TYR A 125 1.05 -1.89 -1.24
CA TYR A 125 0.99 -1.31 0.10
C TYR A 125 2.01 -1.91 1.07
N HIS A 126 2.37 -3.20 0.91
CA HIS A 126 3.53 -3.74 1.62
C HIS A 126 4.80 -2.97 1.29
N THR A 127 5.11 -2.80 0.00
CA THR A 127 6.32 -2.09 -0.42
C THR A 127 6.35 -0.64 0.06
N LEU A 128 5.20 0.05 0.05
CA LEU A 128 5.07 1.41 0.59
C LEU A 128 5.25 1.44 2.11
N LEU A 129 4.72 0.46 2.86
CA LEU A 129 4.94 0.32 4.30
C LEU A 129 6.42 0.05 4.61
N VAL A 130 7.08 -0.83 3.86
CA VAL A 130 8.52 -1.09 3.99
C VAL A 130 9.34 0.18 3.80
N ALA A 131 8.99 0.99 2.79
CA ALA A 131 9.65 2.27 2.56
C ALA A 131 9.41 3.24 3.73
N ALA A 132 8.19 3.35 4.24
CA ALA A 132 7.87 4.24 5.35
C ALA A 132 8.59 3.82 6.64
N LEU A 133 8.60 2.54 6.98
CA LEU A 133 9.33 2.04 8.13
C LEU A 133 10.83 2.28 7.99
N LEU A 134 11.43 1.94 6.84
CA LEU A 134 12.85 2.16 6.60
C LEU A 134 13.25 3.63 6.69
N ASP A 135 12.42 4.54 6.16
CA ASP A 135 12.67 5.98 6.23
C ASP A 135 12.69 6.47 7.67
N ASN A 136 11.67 6.11 8.46
CA ASN A 136 11.58 6.51 9.86
C ASN A 136 12.71 5.88 10.71
N TYR A 137 13.06 4.62 10.48
CA TYR A 137 14.16 3.95 11.19
C TYR A 137 15.50 4.61 10.91
N ARG A 138 15.71 5.09 9.68
CA ARG A 138 16.92 5.85 9.32
C ARG A 138 16.92 7.26 9.89
N ALA A 139 15.76 7.84 10.13
CA ALA A 139 15.61 9.09 10.86
C ALA A 139 15.79 8.92 12.38
N GLY A 140 15.97 7.69 12.87
CA GLY A 140 16.27 7.41 14.28
C GLY A 140 15.06 7.06 15.13
N HIS A 141 13.87 6.92 14.53
CA HIS A 141 12.68 6.48 15.24
C HIS A 141 12.67 4.96 15.39
N ALA A 142 12.29 4.47 16.58
CA ALA A 142 11.89 3.09 16.77
C ALA A 142 10.45 2.86 16.28
N PHE A 143 10.01 1.60 16.16
CA PHE A 143 8.63 1.29 15.76
C PHE A 143 7.60 1.93 16.70
N GLU A 144 7.87 1.94 18.00
CA GLU A 144 6.96 2.48 19.03
C GLU A 144 6.75 3.99 18.96
N ASP A 145 7.66 4.71 18.31
CA ASP A 145 7.54 6.14 18.05
C ASP A 145 6.58 6.44 16.88
N LEU A 146 6.25 5.43 16.08
CA LEU A 146 5.52 5.64 14.83
C LEU A 146 4.02 5.79 15.06
N CYS A 147 3.44 6.67 14.26
CA CYS A 147 2.01 6.88 14.17
C CYS A 147 1.50 6.69 12.75
N LEU A 148 0.22 6.36 12.67
CA LEU A 148 -0.59 6.52 11.46
C LEU A 148 -1.21 7.91 11.50
N VAL A 149 -0.95 8.70 10.46
CA VAL A 149 -1.59 9.99 10.22
C VAL A 149 -2.54 9.82 9.04
N ALA A 150 -3.79 10.24 9.21
CA ALA A 150 -4.82 10.21 8.18
C ALA A 150 -5.35 11.63 7.96
N GLU A 151 -5.43 12.06 6.71
CA GLU A 151 -5.90 13.41 6.37
C GLU A 151 -6.68 13.41 5.06
N ARG A 152 -7.57 14.40 4.90
CA ARG A 152 -8.27 14.65 3.63
C ARG A 152 -7.34 15.44 2.73
N PRO A 153 -6.95 14.90 1.56
CA PRO A 153 -6.11 15.63 0.64
C PRO A 153 -6.93 16.72 -0.08
N ALA A 154 -6.32 17.86 -0.37
CA ALA A 154 -6.96 18.91 -1.16
C ALA A 154 -7.23 18.46 -2.61
N ARG A 155 -6.40 17.56 -3.13
CA ARG A 155 -6.52 16.95 -4.45
C ARG A 155 -6.06 15.49 -4.39
N GLY A 156 -6.77 14.63 -5.09
CA GLY A 156 -6.36 13.25 -5.31
C GLY A 156 -5.45 13.09 -6.54
N PRO A 157 -5.02 11.85 -6.83
CA PRO A 157 -4.35 11.51 -8.08
C PRO A 157 -5.22 11.94 -9.29
N PRO A 158 -4.62 12.51 -10.36
CA PRO A 158 -5.38 12.88 -11.55
C PRO A 158 -5.94 11.65 -12.26
N THR A 159 -7.15 11.78 -12.82
CA THR A 159 -7.78 10.75 -13.66
C THR A 159 -7.46 11.03 -15.13
N GLY A 160 -6.83 10.07 -15.82
CA GLY A 160 -6.66 10.10 -17.28
C GLY A 160 -5.31 10.57 -17.85
N ASP A 161 -4.39 11.14 -17.05
CA ASP A 161 -3.10 11.68 -17.54
C ASP A 161 -1.98 10.63 -17.76
N GLY A 162 -2.36 9.34 -17.86
CA GLY A 162 -1.40 8.24 -17.89
C GLY A 162 -0.56 8.13 -16.62
N ASP A 163 0.36 7.17 -16.59
CA ASP A 163 1.17 6.90 -15.40
C ASP A 163 2.11 8.07 -15.04
N ASP A 164 2.75 8.68 -16.04
CA ASP A 164 3.69 9.79 -15.80
C ASP A 164 3.01 11.05 -15.23
N GLY A 165 1.77 11.34 -15.64
CA GLY A 165 1.00 12.46 -15.09
C GLY A 165 0.67 12.26 -13.61
N ARG A 166 0.25 11.05 -13.22
CA ARG A 166 -0.01 10.70 -11.81
C ARG A 166 1.26 10.78 -10.98
N VAL A 167 2.40 10.30 -11.51
CA VAL A 167 3.69 10.38 -10.81
C VAL A 167 4.12 11.84 -10.62
N ALA A 168 3.99 12.68 -11.65
CA ALA A 168 4.30 14.10 -11.54
C ALA A 168 3.42 14.79 -10.50
N ALA A 169 2.11 14.49 -10.48
CA ALA A 169 1.19 15.02 -9.48
C ALA A 169 1.55 14.55 -8.06
N ALA A 170 1.97 13.30 -7.88
CA ALA A 170 2.42 12.80 -6.57
C ALA A 170 3.69 13.50 -6.09
N LEU A 171 4.61 13.88 -7.00
CA LEU A 171 5.83 14.62 -6.64
C LEU A 171 5.57 16.08 -6.27
N ASP A 172 4.51 16.68 -6.82
CA ASP A 172 4.11 18.07 -6.57
C ASP A 172 3.18 18.22 -5.36
N ALA A 173 2.45 17.16 -5.00
CA ALA A 173 1.44 17.20 -3.95
C ALA A 173 2.05 17.31 -2.54
N GLU A 174 1.75 18.40 -1.83
CA GLU A 174 2.22 18.65 -0.45
C GLU A 174 1.83 17.54 0.55
N VAL A 175 0.69 16.88 0.33
CA VAL A 175 0.21 15.76 1.17
C VAL A 175 1.05 14.48 1.01
N VAL A 176 1.78 14.36 -0.11
CA VAL A 176 2.65 13.23 -0.41
C VAL A 176 4.04 13.52 0.13
N VAL A 177 4.33 12.99 1.33
CA VAL A 177 5.68 13.03 1.89
C VAL A 177 6.48 11.85 1.34
N PRO A 178 7.62 12.12 0.66
CA PRO A 178 8.45 11.08 0.07
C PRO A 178 8.76 9.95 1.05
N CYS A 179 8.59 8.72 0.58
CA CYS A 179 8.77 7.47 1.31
C CYS A 179 7.88 7.26 2.55
N ARG A 180 7.11 8.25 3.04
CA ARG A 180 6.28 8.12 4.25
C ARG A 180 4.78 8.04 3.98
N THR A 181 4.29 8.69 2.93
CA THR A 181 2.88 8.59 2.52
C THR A 181 2.63 7.22 1.88
N VAL A 182 1.78 6.41 2.49
CA VAL A 182 1.51 5.03 2.05
C VAL A 182 0.23 4.88 1.25
N LEU A 183 -0.67 5.87 1.30
CA LEU A 183 -1.90 5.93 0.50
C LEU A 183 -2.18 7.38 0.11
N TRP A 184 -2.60 7.59 -1.13
CA TRP A 184 -3.10 8.87 -1.61
C TRP A 184 -4.26 8.62 -2.59
N THR A 185 -5.46 9.03 -2.20
CA THR A 185 -6.68 9.02 -3.01
C THR A 185 -7.30 10.41 -3.03
N SER A 186 -8.42 10.57 -3.72
CA SER A 186 -9.25 11.78 -3.70
C SER A 186 -9.92 12.05 -2.35
N GLU A 187 -10.02 11.04 -1.47
CA GLU A 187 -10.75 11.14 -0.21
C GLU A 187 -9.87 11.02 1.02
N LEU A 188 -8.71 10.39 0.87
CA LEU A 188 -7.85 10.03 1.99
C LEU A 188 -6.39 9.94 1.58
N ALA A 189 -5.53 10.60 2.34
CA ALA A 189 -4.11 10.32 2.39
C ALA A 189 -3.75 9.70 3.74
N VAL A 190 -2.87 8.70 3.71
CA VAL A 190 -2.35 8.04 4.92
C VAL A 190 -0.84 8.05 4.90
N ARG A 191 -0.24 8.39 6.04
CA ARG A 191 1.20 8.45 6.25
C ARG A 191 1.58 7.65 7.49
N VAL A 192 2.74 6.99 7.44
CA VAL A 192 3.38 6.40 8.62
C VAL A 192 4.61 7.24 8.96
N THR A 193 4.65 7.81 10.16
CA THR A 193 5.74 8.71 10.56
C THR A 193 5.99 8.76 12.06
N GLY A 194 7.23 8.99 12.48
CA GLY A 194 7.59 9.38 13.85
C GLY A 194 7.43 10.88 14.13
N ASP A 195 7.27 11.71 13.09
CA ASP A 195 7.12 13.16 13.18
C ASP A 195 5.65 13.56 13.03
N ALA A 196 4.80 13.03 13.92
CA ALA A 196 3.35 13.27 13.88
C ALA A 196 3.02 14.76 14.01
N PRO A 197 2.05 15.29 13.25
CA PRO A 197 1.56 16.64 13.50
C PRO A 197 0.85 16.71 14.86
N SER A 198 0.89 17.89 15.50
CA SER A 198 0.22 18.11 16.79
C SER A 198 -1.31 18.13 16.69
N THR A 199 -1.85 18.22 15.49
CA THR A 199 -3.30 18.28 15.19
C THR A 199 -3.61 17.39 13.99
N GLY A 200 -4.84 16.87 13.94
CA GLY A 200 -5.31 16.00 12.86
C GLY A 200 -5.72 14.62 13.36
N ALA A 201 -6.03 13.70 12.44
CA ALA A 201 -6.35 12.32 12.79
C ALA A 201 -5.06 11.51 12.88
N VAL A 202 -4.60 11.27 14.11
CA VAL A 202 -3.35 10.59 14.42
C VAL A 202 -3.60 9.46 15.41
N ALA A 203 -2.93 8.32 15.22
CA ALA A 203 -2.93 7.22 16.17
C ALA A 203 -1.57 6.52 16.22
N SER A 204 -1.04 6.26 17.42
CA SER A 204 0.18 5.45 17.57
C SER A 204 -0.01 4.02 17.02
N LEU A 205 1.01 3.52 16.33
CA LEU A 205 1.11 2.12 15.89
C LEU A 205 1.37 1.15 17.05
N GLY A 206 1.56 1.65 18.27
CA GLY A 206 1.82 0.85 19.47
C GLY A 206 3.25 0.32 19.55
N ALA A 207 3.53 -0.45 20.60
CA ALA A 207 4.86 -0.93 20.93
C ALA A 207 5.46 -1.95 19.93
N GLY A 208 4.72 -2.39 18.92
CA GLY A 208 5.21 -3.37 17.96
C GLY A 208 4.25 -3.61 16.78
N PRO A 209 4.75 -4.25 15.70
CA PRO A 209 4.06 -4.32 14.41
C PRO A 209 2.86 -5.27 14.37
N ALA A 210 2.59 -6.02 15.43
CA ALA A 210 1.49 -6.98 15.50
C ALA A 210 0.10 -6.35 15.73
N ARG A 211 0.03 -5.03 15.84
CA ARG A 211 -1.23 -4.33 16.10
C ARG A 211 -2.10 -4.31 14.84
N ALA A 212 -3.38 -4.62 14.99
CA ALA A 212 -4.33 -4.60 13.90
C ALA A 212 -4.59 -3.17 13.39
N PHE A 213 -4.79 -3.03 12.07
CA PHE A 213 -5.18 -1.78 11.43
C PHE A 213 -6.47 -1.22 12.05
N ALA A 214 -7.51 -2.05 12.21
CA ALA A 214 -8.78 -1.68 12.83
C ALA A 214 -8.63 -1.02 14.21
N ASP A 215 -7.71 -1.54 15.04
CA ASP A 215 -7.45 -0.98 16.38
C ASP A 215 -6.77 0.39 16.27
N THR A 216 -5.81 0.53 15.37
CA THR A 216 -5.11 1.80 15.10
C THR A 216 -6.07 2.85 14.54
N TRP A 217 -6.86 2.49 13.52
CA TRP A 217 -7.87 3.34 12.93
C TRP A 217 -8.93 3.80 13.95
N SER A 218 -9.35 2.90 14.84
CA SER A 218 -10.35 3.24 15.86
C SER A 218 -9.86 4.21 16.94
N ARG A 219 -8.53 4.42 17.05
CA ARG A 219 -7.92 5.34 18.01
C ARG A 219 -7.46 6.66 17.39
N LEU A 220 -7.80 6.93 16.13
CA LEU A 220 -7.52 8.21 15.52
C LEU A 220 -8.11 9.35 16.37
N SER A 221 -7.29 10.36 16.65
CA SER A 221 -7.67 11.53 17.45
C SER A 221 -8.72 12.43 16.83
N ALA A 222 -9.00 12.27 15.54
CA ALA A 222 -10.00 13.01 14.80
C ALA A 222 -10.60 12.15 13.68
N GLU A 223 -11.69 12.61 13.08
CA GLU A 223 -12.35 11.96 11.95
C GLU A 223 -11.63 12.31 10.63
N PRO A 224 -11.01 11.34 9.93
CA PRO A 224 -10.28 11.63 8.70
C PRO A 224 -11.16 11.66 7.45
N LEU A 225 -12.35 11.06 7.46
CA LEU A 225 -13.23 10.93 6.28
C LEU A 225 -14.45 11.84 6.40
N ASP A 226 -15.02 12.29 5.28
CA ASP A 226 -16.25 13.09 5.28
C ASP A 226 -17.49 12.22 5.52
N LEU A 227 -17.83 11.99 6.79
CA LEU A 227 -18.90 11.06 7.16
C LEU A 227 -20.31 11.57 6.88
N GLU A 228 -20.47 12.83 6.43
CA GLU A 228 -21.72 13.31 5.84
C GLU A 228 -22.06 12.53 4.56
N ARG A 229 -21.04 12.05 3.84
CA ARG A 229 -21.21 11.21 2.66
C ARG A 229 -21.40 9.77 3.10
N LYS A 230 -22.63 9.27 2.89
CA LYS A 230 -23.05 7.97 3.43
C LYS A 230 -22.15 6.79 3.04
N TRP A 231 -21.57 6.80 1.84
CA TRP A 231 -20.66 5.72 1.40
C TRP A 231 -19.31 5.76 2.11
N LEU A 232 -18.83 6.93 2.55
CA LEU A 232 -17.62 7.04 3.38
C LEU A 232 -17.84 6.49 4.80
N ARG A 233 -19.08 6.51 5.31
CA ARG A 233 -19.43 5.78 6.54
C ARG A 233 -19.30 4.27 6.38
N VAL A 234 -19.61 3.73 5.20
CA VAL A 234 -19.41 2.31 4.89
C VAL A 234 -17.91 2.00 4.87
N VAL A 235 -17.10 2.87 4.24
CA VAL A 235 -15.64 2.72 4.24
C VAL A 235 -15.09 2.73 5.67
N ASP A 236 -15.44 3.74 6.48
CA ASP A 236 -15.00 3.82 7.89
C ASP A 236 -15.39 2.56 8.69
N ALA A 237 -16.63 2.09 8.53
CA ALA A 237 -17.11 0.89 9.21
C ALA A 237 -16.34 -0.39 8.81
N GLN A 238 -15.91 -0.51 7.55
CA GLN A 238 -15.06 -1.62 7.11
C GLN A 238 -13.63 -1.49 7.60
N LEU A 239 -13.06 -0.29 7.60
CA LEU A 239 -11.72 -0.03 8.12
C LEU A 239 -11.59 -0.40 9.61
N ARG A 240 -12.66 -0.26 10.39
CA ARG A 240 -12.75 -0.71 11.79
C ARG A 240 -12.85 -2.23 11.97
N ARG A 241 -12.78 -3.02 10.89
CA ARG A 241 -12.84 -4.50 10.93
C ARG A 241 -11.61 -5.18 10.33
N VAL A 242 -10.93 -4.50 9.41
CA VAL A 242 -9.77 -5.07 8.71
C VAL A 242 -8.55 -5.06 9.63
N ARG A 243 -7.89 -6.21 9.77
CA ARG A 243 -6.67 -6.34 10.59
C ARG A 243 -5.39 -5.96 9.84
N SER A 244 -5.27 -6.40 8.60
CA SER A 244 -4.07 -6.19 7.77
C SER A 244 -4.00 -4.74 7.27
N PHE A 245 -2.86 -4.09 7.47
CA PHE A 245 -2.63 -2.74 6.96
C PHE A 245 -2.70 -2.70 5.42
N SER A 246 -1.98 -3.57 4.72
CA SER A 246 -1.97 -3.56 3.24
C SER A 246 -3.34 -3.86 2.64
N THR A 247 -4.13 -4.75 3.25
CA THR A 247 -5.52 -5.00 2.83
C THR A 247 -6.42 -3.80 3.07
N ALA A 248 -6.29 -3.10 4.21
CA ALA A 248 -7.09 -1.93 4.51
C ALA A 248 -6.81 -0.78 3.53
N LEU A 249 -5.53 -0.48 3.28
CA LEU A 249 -5.12 0.57 2.35
C LEU A 249 -5.59 0.25 0.91
N GLN A 250 -5.46 -1.01 0.49
CA GLN A 250 -5.96 -1.46 -0.80
C GLN A 250 -7.47 -1.41 -0.92
N TYR A 251 -8.20 -1.72 0.15
CA TYR A 251 -9.66 -1.59 0.18
C TYR A 251 -10.08 -0.13 -0.04
N VAL A 252 -9.38 0.84 0.57
CA VAL A 252 -9.67 2.27 0.31
C VAL A 252 -9.43 2.61 -1.16
N GLU A 253 -8.29 2.22 -1.74
CA GLU A 253 -8.04 2.46 -3.17
C GLU A 253 -9.10 1.82 -4.07
N ASP A 254 -9.47 0.56 -3.81
CA ASP A 254 -10.50 -0.16 -4.56
C ASP A 254 -11.86 0.58 -4.52
N VAL A 255 -12.24 1.11 -3.34
CA VAL A 255 -13.53 1.79 -3.16
C VAL A 255 -13.51 3.24 -3.61
N VAL A 256 -12.38 3.94 -3.54
CA VAL A 256 -12.31 5.37 -3.85
C VAL A 256 -11.95 5.60 -5.31
N GLU A 257 -10.92 4.92 -5.82
CA GLU A 257 -10.29 5.26 -7.11
C GLU A 257 -10.67 4.30 -8.24
N ARG A 258 -11.13 3.09 -7.91
CA ARG A 258 -11.36 2.04 -8.91
C ARG A 258 -12.84 1.82 -9.21
N ASP A 259 -13.14 1.33 -10.40
CA ASP A 259 -14.51 1.02 -10.83
C ASP A 259 -15.17 -0.07 -9.99
N VAL A 260 -14.38 -1.00 -9.43
CA VAL A 260 -14.89 -2.04 -8.52
C VAL A 260 -15.61 -1.44 -7.30
N GLY A 261 -15.27 -0.21 -6.91
CA GLY A 261 -15.92 0.56 -5.85
C GLY A 261 -17.21 1.27 -6.25
N ALA A 262 -17.57 1.31 -7.53
CA ALA A 262 -18.70 2.11 -8.02
C ALA A 262 -20.03 1.70 -7.36
N ALA A 263 -20.23 0.40 -7.09
CA ALA A 263 -21.40 -0.08 -6.38
C ALA A 263 -21.48 0.42 -4.93
N VAL A 264 -20.33 0.52 -4.23
CA VAL A 264 -20.27 1.08 -2.87
C VAL A 264 -20.54 2.58 -2.90
N ARG A 265 -19.97 3.31 -3.87
CA ARG A 265 -20.19 4.75 -4.04
C ARG A 265 -21.64 5.08 -4.43
N GLY A 266 -22.25 4.30 -5.32
CA GLY A 266 -23.62 4.52 -5.83
C GLY A 266 -24.73 3.88 -4.98
N GLY A 267 -24.42 2.80 -4.26
CA GLY A 267 -25.41 1.97 -3.54
C GLY A 267 -26.05 2.62 -2.31
N VAL A 268 -25.57 3.78 -1.87
CA VAL A 268 -26.10 4.48 -0.68
C VAL A 268 -27.10 5.61 -1.04
N GLY A 269 -27.51 5.66 -2.32
CA GLY A 269 -28.49 6.59 -2.87
C GLY A 269 -29.89 6.02 -3.14
N ARG A 270 -30.23 4.84 -2.62
CA ARG A 270 -31.61 4.31 -2.63
C ARG A 270 -32.16 4.18 -1.21
#